data_AF-A0A7C6YQ08-F1
#
_entry.id   AF-A0A7C6YQ08-F1
#
_cell.length_a   1.000
_cell.length_b   1.000
_cell.length_c   1.000
_cell.angle_alpha   90.00
_cell.angle_beta   90.00
_cell.angle_gamma   90.00
#
_symmetry.space_group_name_H-M   'P 1'
#
loop_
_entity.id
_entity.type
_entity.pdbx_description
1 polymer ?
#
loop_
_entity_poly.entity_id
_entity_poly.type
_entity_poly.pdbx_seq_one_letter_code
_entity_poly.pdbx_strand_id
1 'polypeptide(L)'
;AVRTIDIAKRLLDYGFHPPTVYFPLIVSEALMIEPTETENKSTLDQFAAAMLEIAKDAKENPEILQDAPHQAPLSRLDETRAARKPVLRWQAEKQC
;
A
#
# COMPACT_ATOMS: atom_id res chain seq x y z
N ALA A 1 -13.75 8.11 -1.60
CA ALA A 1 -13.94 6.69 -1.89
C ALA A 1 -12.59 5.99 -1.76
N VAL A 2 -12.56 4.81 -1.14
CA VAL A 2 -11.34 4.00 -1.00
C VAL A 2 -10.90 3.50 -2.37
N ARG A 3 -9.61 3.60 -2.68
CA ARG A 3 -8.96 3.10 -3.90
C ARG A 3 -8.05 1.92 -3.59
N THR A 4 -7.63 1.18 -4.63
CA THR A 4 -6.66 0.08 -4.50
C THR A 4 -5.39 0.52 -3.82
N ILE A 5 -4.90 1.73 -4.13
CA ILE A 5 -3.69 2.25 -3.47
C ILE A 5 -3.89 2.41 -1.96
N ASP A 6 -5.09 2.72 -1.49
CA ASP A 6 -5.37 2.87 -0.06
C ASP A 6 -5.37 1.51 0.65
N ILE A 7 -5.93 0.47 0.02
CA ILE A 7 -5.84 -0.92 0.48
C ILE A 7 -4.37 -1.39 0.50
N ALA A 8 -3.62 -1.09 -0.56
CA ALA A 8 -2.21 -1.47 -0.68
C ALA A 8 -1.34 -0.81 0.39
N LYS A 9 -1.56 0.47 0.70
CA LYS A 9 -0.87 1.15 1.80
C LYS A 9 -1.30 0.65 3.16
N ARG A 10 -2.56 0.28 3.34
CA ARG A 10 -3.05 -0.30 4.59
C ARG A 10 -2.45 -1.68 4.88
N LEU A 11 -2.21 -2.51 3.87
CA LEU A 11 -1.51 -3.79 4.05
C LEU A 11 -0.12 -3.66 4.70
N LEU A 12 0.57 -2.55 4.47
CA LEU A 12 1.87 -2.27 5.09
C LEU A 12 1.77 -2.18 6.62
N ASP A 13 0.64 -1.70 7.16
CA ASP A 13 0.40 -1.63 8.61
C ASP A 13 0.21 -3.02 9.23
N TYR A 14 -0.09 -4.04 8.42
CA TYR A 14 -0.20 -5.44 8.84
C TYR A 14 1.10 -6.22 8.58
N GLY A 15 2.17 -5.55 8.15
CA GLY A 15 3.45 -6.19 7.84
C GLY A 15 3.47 -6.95 6.51
N PHE A 16 2.47 -6.77 5.66
CA PHE A 16 2.42 -7.40 4.33
C PHE A 16 2.89 -6.44 3.25
N HIS A 17 3.73 -6.93 2.33
CA HIS A 17 3.96 -6.25 1.08
C HIS A 17 2.68 -6.35 0.22
N PRO A 18 2.17 -5.25 -0.34
CA PRO A 18 0.98 -5.30 -1.18
C PRO A 18 1.24 -6.09 -2.45
N PRO A 19 0.22 -6.79 -2.98
CA PRO A 19 0.34 -7.50 -4.24
C PRO A 19 0.44 -6.50 -5.41
N THR A 20 0.49 -7.01 -6.64
CA THR A 20 0.50 -6.14 -7.83
C THR A 20 -0.81 -5.35 -7.89
N VAL A 21 -0.70 -4.02 -8.01
CA VAL A 21 -1.84 -3.11 -8.11
C VAL A 21 -1.98 -2.58 -9.54
N TYR A 22 -3.21 -2.25 -9.95
CA TYR A 22 -3.51 -1.61 -11.24
C TYR A 22 -3.08 -2.42 -12.47
N PHE A 23 -2.88 -3.73 -12.33
CA PHE A 23 -2.65 -4.67 -13.42
C PHE A 23 -3.46 -5.96 -13.18
N PRO A 24 -4.06 -6.57 -14.22
CA PRO A 24 -4.09 -6.15 -15.62
C PRO A 24 -4.95 -4.89 -15.85
N LEU A 25 -4.58 -4.09 -16.86
CA LEU A 25 -5.20 -2.77 -17.12
C LEU A 25 -6.71 -2.84 -17.48
N ILE A 26 -7.22 -4.02 -17.84
CA ILE A 26 -8.64 -4.25 -18.17
C ILE A 26 -9.53 -4.36 -16.91
N VAL A 27 -8.94 -4.43 -15.71
CA VAL A 27 -9.67 -4.45 -14.44
C VAL A 27 -9.40 -3.12 -13.71
N SER A 28 -10.44 -2.31 -13.54
CA SER A 28 -10.35 -1.08 -12.74
C SER A 28 -10.12 -1.43 -11.27
N GLU A 29 -9.25 -0.67 -10.60
CA GLU A 29 -8.89 -0.89 -9.20
C GLU A 29 -8.37 -2.32 -8.91
N ALA A 30 -7.65 -2.92 -9.89
CA ALA A 30 -7.13 -4.28 -9.79
C ALA A 30 -6.15 -4.49 -8.65
N LEU A 31 -6.32 -5.59 -7.92
CA LEU A 31 -5.39 -6.13 -6.93
C LEU A 31 -5.09 -7.59 -7.30
N MET A 32 -3.93 -7.85 -7.90
CA MET A 32 -3.54 -9.15 -8.45
C MET A 32 -2.58 -9.87 -7.51
N ILE A 33 -3.11 -10.85 -6.77
CA ILE A 33 -2.42 -11.59 -5.71
C ILE A 33 -1.82 -12.89 -6.28
N GLU A 34 -0.52 -13.07 -6.07
CA GLU A 34 0.22 -14.30 -6.38
C GLU A 34 1.02 -14.73 -5.15
N PRO A 35 0.58 -15.77 -4.40
CA PRO A 35 1.28 -16.21 -3.20
C PRO A 35 2.51 -17.09 -3.48
N THR A 36 2.58 -17.74 -4.65
CA THR A 36 3.54 -18.82 -4.97
C THR A 36 3.41 -20.07 -4.09
N GLU A 37 4.07 -21.15 -4.47
CA GLU A 37 3.95 -22.46 -3.84
C GLU A 37 4.73 -22.61 -2.52
N THR A 38 5.69 -21.72 -2.26
CA THR A 38 6.53 -21.80 -1.05
C THR A 38 5.84 -21.24 0.19
N GLU A 39 4.77 -20.48 0.02
CA GLU A 39 4.01 -19.92 1.13
C GLU A 39 3.16 -20.99 1.83
N ASN A 40 3.29 -21.05 3.15
CA ASN A 40 2.52 -22.00 3.93
C ASN A 40 1.09 -21.49 4.16
N LYS A 41 0.19 -22.43 4.50
CA LYS A 41 -1.22 -22.11 4.77
C LYS A 41 -1.42 -21.03 5.84
N SER A 42 -0.59 -21.03 6.89
CA SER A 42 -0.71 -20.05 7.97
C SER A 42 -0.44 -18.63 7.48
N THR A 43 0.53 -18.42 6.59
CA THR A 43 0.77 -17.11 5.97
C THR A 43 -0.44 -16.66 5.14
N LEU A 44 -1.02 -17.57 4.35
CA LEU A 44 -2.21 -17.28 3.53
C LEU A 44 -3.42 -16.92 4.38
N ASP A 45 -3.63 -17.64 5.48
CA ASP A 45 -4.71 -17.37 6.43
C ASP A 45 -4.53 -15.99 7.10
N GLN A 46 -3.30 -15.62 7.48
CA GLN A 46 -2.99 -14.31 8.06
C GLN A 46 -3.19 -13.17 7.05
N PHE A 47 -2.76 -13.36 5.80
CA PHE A 47 -3.00 -12.39 4.73
C PHE A 47 -4.50 -12.21 4.46
N ALA A 48 -5.26 -13.30 4.39
CA ALA A 48 -6.72 -13.25 4.22
C ALA A 48 -7.41 -12.54 5.40
N ALA A 49 -6.98 -12.80 6.64
CA ALA A 49 -7.49 -12.11 7.81
C ALA A 49 -7.22 -10.60 7.76
N ALA A 50 -6.00 -10.19 7.38
CA ALA A 50 -5.68 -8.78 7.18
C ALA A 50 -6.57 -8.15 6.10
N MET A 51 -6.77 -8.82 4.96
CA MET A 51 -7.64 -8.33 3.89
C MET A 51 -9.11 -8.16 4.33
N LEU A 52 -9.63 -9.05 5.17
CA LEU A 52 -10.98 -8.96 5.71
C LEU A 52 -11.13 -7.76 6.66
N GLU A 53 -10.16 -7.54 7.55
CA GLU A 53 -10.16 -6.36 8.42
C GLU A 53 -10.04 -5.07 7.61
N ILE A 54 -9.19 -5.03 6.58
CA ILE A 54 -9.08 -3.86 5.69
C ILE A 54 -10.40 -3.61 4.94
N ALA A 55 -11.10 -4.67 4.50
CA ALA A 55 -12.39 -4.54 3.85
C ALA A 55 -13.49 -4.03 4.80
N LYS A 56 -13.38 -4.33 6.09
CA LYS A 56 -14.24 -3.79 7.14
C LYS A 56 -13.91 -2.32 7.41
N ASP A 57 -12.64 -1.99 7.63
CA ASP A 57 -12.16 -0.62 7.81
C ASP A 57 -12.58 0.27 6.61
N ALA A 58 -12.51 -0.25 5.38
CA ALA A 58 -12.94 0.49 4.18
C ALA A 58 -14.43 0.88 4.19
N LYS A 59 -15.28 0.11 4.87
CA LYS A 59 -16.72 0.36 4.99
C LYS A 59 -17.06 1.23 6.19
N GLU A 60 -16.42 0.99 7.32
CA GLU A 60 -16.75 1.61 8.60
C GLU A 60 -15.96 2.89 8.86
N ASN A 61 -14.71 2.96 8.41
CA ASN A 61 -13.76 4.03 8.73
C ASN A 61 -12.76 4.27 7.56
N PRO A 62 -13.23 4.73 6.39
CA PRO A 62 -12.41 4.77 5.17
C PRO A 62 -11.19 5.71 5.27
N GLU A 63 -11.24 6.72 6.13
CA GLU A 63 -10.14 7.66 6.39
C GLU A 63 -8.86 6.94 6.88
N ILE A 64 -8.98 5.86 7.66
CA ILE A 64 -7.81 5.11 8.11
C ILE A 64 -7.04 4.45 6.95
N LEU A 65 -7.71 4.12 5.84
CA LEU A 65 -7.02 3.61 4.64
C LEU A 65 -6.36 4.74 3.85
N GLN A 66 -6.99 5.92 3.83
CA GLN A 66 -6.49 7.08 3.08
C GLN A 66 -5.22 7.66 3.72
N ASP A 67 -5.13 7.61 5.04
CA ASP A 67 -3.97 8.11 5.80
C ASP A 67 -2.87 7.06 5.98
N ALA A 68 -3.15 5.77 5.69
CA ALA A 68 -2.15 4.70 5.73
C ALA A 68 -0.96 4.97 4.79
N PRO A 69 0.27 4.52 5.12
CA PRO A 69 0.62 3.69 6.28
C PRO A 69 0.92 4.50 7.55
N HIS A 70 0.66 3.90 8.70
CA HIS A 70 0.90 4.46 10.04
C HIS A 70 2.10 3.83 10.75
N GLN A 71 2.43 2.57 10.46
CA GLN A 71 3.54 1.86 11.12
C GLN A 71 4.86 1.92 10.34
N ALA A 72 4.80 2.28 9.06
CA ALA A 72 5.97 2.40 8.22
C ALA A 72 6.88 3.55 8.68
N PRO A 73 8.21 3.47 8.46
CA PRO A 73 9.14 4.54 8.83
C PRO A 73 8.83 5.90 8.16
N LEU A 74 8.14 5.87 7.03
CA LEU A 74 7.69 7.02 6.26
C LEU A 74 6.24 6.81 5.83
N SER A 75 5.47 7.90 5.85
CA SER A 75 4.11 7.96 5.31
C SER A 75 4.12 8.08 3.78
N ARG A 76 2.95 8.34 3.19
CA ARG A 76 2.83 8.61 1.75
C ARG A 76 3.77 9.74 1.31
N LEU A 77 4.51 9.47 0.24
CA LEU A 77 5.41 10.43 -0.37
C LEU A 77 4.63 11.35 -1.32
N ASP A 78 5.09 12.60 -1.44
CA ASP A 78 4.56 13.53 -2.43
C ASP A 78 5.14 13.22 -3.82
N GLU A 79 4.49 12.28 -4.50
CA GLU A 79 4.84 11.84 -5.85
C GLU A 79 4.72 12.99 -6.88
N THR A 80 3.77 13.90 -6.68
CA THR A 80 3.58 15.05 -7.58
C THR A 80 4.76 15.99 -7.51
N ARG A 81 5.20 16.34 -6.31
CA ARG A 81 6.40 17.16 -6.10
C ARG A 81 7.66 16.45 -6.58
N ALA A 82 7.80 15.16 -6.29
CA ALA A 82 8.95 14.39 -6.75
C ALA A 82 9.05 14.38 -8.28
N ALA A 83 7.93 14.23 -8.99
CA ALA A 83 7.89 14.27 -10.45
C ALA A 83 8.14 15.68 -11.03
N ARG A 84 7.60 16.74 -10.39
CA ARG A 84 7.71 18.13 -10.88
C ARG A 84 9.01 18.83 -10.48
N LYS A 85 9.63 18.45 -9.36
CA LYS A 85 10.85 19.04 -8.79
C LYS A 85 11.80 17.93 -8.32
N PRO A 86 12.35 17.12 -9.23
CA PRO A 86 13.12 15.94 -8.86
C PRO A 86 14.48 16.30 -8.26
N VAL A 87 14.81 15.71 -7.12
CA VAL A 87 16.15 15.73 -6.52
C VAL A 87 16.81 14.39 -6.84
N LEU A 88 17.60 14.35 -7.92
CA LEU A 88 18.13 13.11 -8.50
C LEU A 88 19.51 12.69 -7.95
N ARG A 89 20.18 13.57 -7.21
CA ARG A 89 21.45 13.30 -6.56
C ARG A 89 21.46 13.91 -5.18
N TRP A 90 22.17 13.27 -4.26
CA TRP A 90 22.49 13.87 -2.99
C TRP A 90 23.35 15.12 -3.21
N GLN A 91 23.08 16.17 -2.44
CA GLN A 91 23.84 17.41 -2.44
C GLN A 91 24.25 17.68 -1.01
N ALA A 92 25.57 17.80 -0.78
CA ALA A 92 26.14 17.99 0.55
C ALA A 92 25.67 19.28 1.25
N GLU A 93 25.09 20.24 0.51
CA GLU A 93 24.72 21.54 1.05
C GLU A 93 23.38 22.05 0.52
N LYS A 94 22.38 22.00 1.41
CA LYS A 94 21.58 23.13 1.90
C LYS A 94 20.56 22.56 2.90
N GLN A 95 21.02 22.34 4.13
CA GLN A 95 20.13 22.17 5.28
C GLN A 95 20.28 23.42 6.13
N CYS A 96 19.16 24.13 6.32
CA CYS A 96 19.02 25.22 7.27
C CYS A 96 19.33 24.77 8.69
#